data_AF-A0AAV2QGK2-F1
#
_entry.id   AF-A0AAV2QGK2-F1
#
_cell.length_a   1.000
_cell.length_b   1.000
_cell.length_c   1.000
_cell.angle_alpha   90.00
_cell.angle_beta   90.00
_cell.angle_gamma   90.00
#
_symmetry.space_group_name_H-M   'P 1'
#
loop_
_entity.id
_entity.type
_entity.pdbx_description
1 polymer ?
#
loop_
_entity_poly.entity_id
_entity_poly.type
_entity_poly.pdbx_seq_one_letter_code
_entity_poly.pdbx_strand_id
1 'polypeptide(L)'
;MLESYITTTELHRPRCLLCGHTLCGVCATRLLINGKLRCPVCQQIYKYDNLNKISINHELEDVIETLVSASTLTLTEKIAPTSDQATVPKDGLKITLTAPKLNYGICDWHGLFKVHHCLTHDIFICSECALSYHFEGNCSCVPIEKVLNDRKSDLSMKIDSHMSDLQETCRQVQESDRQFEWYFNILNETELKIENKIENLQSDVKTIKQQMKIHQNLSSKYKKLVSEYEDRQKQTQHIKNQIQSISTFQELDNEVQLMNSTECEAQDRNKQVIDTLKQQ
;
A
#
# COMPACT_ATOMS: atom_id res chain seq x y z
N MET A 1 20.49 -3.55 55.60
CA MET A 1 20.56 -2.83 54.31
C MET A 1 22.01 -2.92 53.86
N LEU A 2 22.27 -3.72 52.82
CA LEU A 2 23.62 -3.98 52.30
C LEU A 2 24.01 -2.81 51.39
N GLU A 3 24.73 -1.83 51.93
CA GLU A 3 25.48 -0.87 51.11
C GLU A 3 26.67 -1.61 50.50
N SER A 4 26.50 -2.07 49.25
CA SER A 4 27.61 -2.56 48.46
C SER A 4 28.52 -1.37 48.14
N TYR A 5 29.69 -1.33 48.76
CA TYR A 5 30.73 -0.34 48.49
C TYR A 5 31.16 -0.42 47.02
N ILE A 6 30.64 0.50 46.20
CA ILE A 6 31.19 0.75 44.87
C ILE A 6 32.51 1.47 45.08
N THR A 7 33.62 0.88 44.66
CA THR A 7 34.94 1.51 44.73
C THR A 7 34.96 2.77 43.87
N THR A 8 35.77 3.77 44.24
CA THR A 8 35.89 5.03 43.49
C THR A 8 36.26 4.82 42.02
N THR A 9 36.93 3.72 41.69
CA THR A 9 37.29 3.32 40.32
C THR A 9 36.09 2.88 39.49
N GLU A 10 35.10 2.19 40.06
CA GLU A 10 33.92 1.66 39.35
C GLU A 10 32.93 2.75 38.92
N LEU A 11 32.93 3.90 39.61
CA LEU A 11 32.05 5.04 39.31
C LEU A 11 32.46 5.82 38.06
N HIS A 12 33.72 5.74 37.64
CA HIS A 12 34.20 6.48 36.47
C HIS A 12 34.15 5.67 35.17
N ARG A 13 33.89 4.37 35.25
CA ARG A 13 33.84 3.48 34.09
C ARG A 13 32.67 3.84 33.17
N PRO A 14 32.87 3.94 31.84
CA PRO A 14 31.79 4.18 30.89
C PRO A 14 30.85 2.97 30.80
N ARG A 15 29.54 3.20 30.76
CA ARG A 15 28.47 2.20 30.80
C ARG A 15 27.58 2.33 29.57
N CYS A 16 27.34 1.23 28.87
CA CYS A 16 26.51 1.16 27.67
C CYS A 16 25.08 0.71 28.01
N LEU A 17 24.09 1.50 27.60
CA LEU A 17 22.67 1.18 27.74
C LEU A 17 22.19 0.24 26.65
N LEU A 18 21.01 -0.37 26.81
CA LEU A 18 20.42 -1.25 25.79
C LEU A 18 20.13 -0.54 24.44
N CYS A 19 19.99 0.79 24.41
CA CYS A 19 19.92 1.56 23.15
C CYS A 19 21.29 1.74 22.46
N GLY A 20 22.40 1.33 23.05
CA GLY A 20 23.76 1.58 22.53
C GLY A 20 24.39 2.91 22.95
N HIS A 21 23.64 3.82 23.58
CA HIS A 21 24.22 5.06 24.13
C HIS A 21 25.04 4.79 25.40
N THR A 22 26.12 5.56 25.58
CA THR A 22 27.06 5.40 26.70
C THR A 22 26.99 6.57 27.68
N LEU A 23 27.07 6.27 28.99
CA LEU A 23 27.12 7.23 30.10
C LEU A 23 28.28 6.88 31.04
N CYS A 24 28.89 7.86 31.72
CA CYS A 24 29.84 7.49 32.80
C CYS A 24 29.08 6.89 33.99
N GLY A 25 29.75 6.06 34.80
CA GLY A 25 29.15 5.40 35.97
C GLY A 25 28.49 6.37 36.97
N VAL A 26 29.07 7.57 37.15
CA VAL A 26 28.48 8.64 37.98
C VAL A 26 27.15 9.10 37.42
N CYS A 27 27.09 9.40 36.11
CA CYS A 27 25.86 9.82 35.45
C CYS A 27 24.82 8.70 35.45
N ALA A 28 25.23 7.46 35.18
CA ALA A 28 24.34 6.31 35.23
C ALA A 28 23.76 6.10 36.64
N THR A 29 24.56 6.25 37.69
CA THR A 29 24.10 6.16 39.08
C THR A 29 23.08 7.26 39.42
N ARG A 30 23.35 8.51 39.02
CA ARG A 30 22.44 9.63 39.26
C ARG A 30 21.11 9.50 38.51
N LEU A 31 21.16 8.92 37.31
CA LEU A 31 19.98 8.74 36.46
C LEU A 31 19.21 7.45 36.78
N LEU A 32 19.81 6.52 37.52
CA LEU A 32 19.17 5.29 37.99
C LEU A 32 18.33 5.59 39.24
N ILE A 33 17.06 5.91 39.05
CA ILE A 33 16.12 6.25 40.12
C ILE A 33 15.12 5.10 40.25
N ASN A 34 15.02 4.50 41.44
CA ASN A 34 14.10 3.40 41.74
C ASN A 34 14.23 2.22 40.74
N GLY A 35 15.47 1.85 40.40
CA GLY A 35 15.77 0.77 39.47
C GLY A 35 15.40 1.05 38.00
N LYS A 36 15.13 2.31 37.65
CA LYS A 36 14.83 2.73 36.28
C LYS A 36 15.81 3.80 35.83
N LEU A 37 16.33 3.65 34.62
CA LEU A 37 17.23 4.62 33.99
C LEU A 37 16.64 5.07 32.66
N ARG A 38 16.46 6.39 32.51
CA ARG A 38 16.06 7.01 31.24
C ARG A 38 17.31 7.45 30.49
N CYS A 39 17.48 6.99 29.25
CA CYS A 39 18.56 7.45 28.40
C CYS A 39 18.39 8.95 28.10
N PRO A 40 19.40 9.80 28.35
CA PRO A 40 19.29 11.23 28.07
C PRO A 40 19.29 11.56 26.57
N VAL A 41 19.72 10.62 25.71
CA VAL A 41 19.80 10.84 24.25
C VAL A 41 18.50 10.44 23.57
N CYS A 42 18.09 9.17 23.66
CA CYS A 42 16.90 8.65 22.98
C CYS A 42 15.63 8.60 23.85
N GLN A 43 15.72 8.99 25.12
CA GLN A 43 14.61 9.03 26.09
C GLN A 43 13.95 7.68 26.43
N GLN A 44 14.48 6.56 25.91
CA GLN A 44 14.03 5.22 26.27
C GLN A 44 14.33 4.90 27.74
N ILE A 45 13.44 4.13 28.38
CA ILE A 45 13.53 3.78 29.80
C ILE A 45 13.87 2.29 29.94
N TYR A 46 14.90 2.00 30.73
CA TYR A 46 15.35 0.66 31.03
C TYR A 46 15.25 0.36 32.51
N LYS A 47 15.08 -0.93 32.85
CA LYS A 47 15.08 -1.41 34.23
C LYS A 47 16.42 -2.06 34.54
N TYR A 48 17.05 -1.61 35.62
CA TYR A 48 18.31 -2.16 36.14
C TYR A 48 18.23 -2.23 37.65
N ASP A 49 18.61 -3.36 38.25
CA ASP A 49 18.57 -3.52 39.71
C ASP A 49 19.65 -2.70 40.41
N ASN A 50 20.81 -2.55 39.76
CA ASN A 50 21.94 -1.76 40.24
C ASN A 50 22.87 -1.40 39.06
N LEU A 51 23.85 -0.53 39.33
CA LEU A 51 24.83 -0.07 38.34
C LEU A 51 25.63 -1.21 37.70
N ASN A 52 25.94 -2.27 38.46
CA ASN A 52 26.77 -3.39 38.00
C ASN A 52 26.06 -4.25 36.94
N LYS A 53 24.74 -4.11 36.79
CA LYS A 53 23.97 -4.75 35.71
C LYS A 53 24.03 -3.99 34.39
N ILE A 54 24.61 -2.80 34.37
CA ILE A 54 24.82 -2.03 33.15
C ILE A 54 26.20 -2.39 32.60
N SER A 55 26.23 -2.88 31.36
CA SER A 55 27.45 -3.30 30.67
C SER A 55 28.46 -2.16 30.61
N ILE A 56 29.74 -2.48 30.81
CA ILE A 56 30.84 -1.53 30.66
C ILE A 56 31.17 -1.39 29.18
N ASN A 57 31.42 -0.16 28.73
CA ASN A 57 31.92 0.10 27.39
C ASN A 57 33.45 0.01 27.41
N HIS A 58 33.98 -1.21 27.25
CA HIS A 58 35.42 -1.47 27.31
C HIS A 58 36.22 -0.75 26.21
N GLU A 59 35.65 -0.57 25.01
CA GLU A 59 36.31 0.18 23.94
C GLU A 59 36.56 1.64 24.34
N LEU A 60 35.55 2.29 24.93
CA LEU A 60 35.69 3.67 25.39
C LEU A 60 36.56 3.77 26.65
N GLU A 61 36.52 2.77 27.52
CA GLU A 61 37.38 2.67 28.70
C GLU A 61 38.86 2.62 28.32
N ASP A 62 39.25 1.76 27.39
CA ASP A 62 40.62 1.63 26.90
C ASP A 62 41.13 2.96 26.28
N VAL A 63 40.25 3.66 25.54
CA VAL A 63 40.56 4.98 24.97
C VAL A 63 40.78 6.02 26.08
N ILE A 64 39.91 6.04 27.10
CA ILE A 64 40.04 6.96 28.23
C ILE A 64 41.34 6.68 29.00
N GLU A 65 41.65 5.42 29.30
CA GLU A 65 42.89 5.04 30.00
C GLU A 65 44.14 5.43 29.20
N THR A 66 44.11 5.24 27.88
CA THR A 66 45.21 5.64 26.98
C THR A 66 45.41 7.15 27.00
N LEU A 67 44.32 7.93 26.91
CA LEU A 67 44.37 9.39 26.93
C LEU A 67 44.87 9.93 28.27
N VAL A 68 44.41 9.36 29.39
CA VAL A 68 44.87 9.75 30.74
C VAL A 68 46.36 9.41 30.90
N SER A 69 46.80 8.22 30.48
CA SER A 69 48.20 7.81 30.55
C SER A 69 49.12 8.70 29.70
N ALA A 70 48.69 9.08 28.49
CA ALA A 70 49.41 10.01 27.63
C ALA A 70 49.45 11.45 28.19
N SER A 71 48.38 11.88 28.87
CA SER A 71 48.30 13.20 29.50
C SER A 71 49.13 13.30 30.79
N THR A 72 49.36 12.19 31.48
CA THR A 72 50.18 12.16 32.70
C THR A 72 51.67 12.26 32.37
N LEU A 73 52.09 11.77 31.20
CA LEU A 73 53.48 11.89 30.71
C LEU A 73 53.86 13.32 30.28
N THR A 74 52.90 14.15 29.88
CA THR A 74 53.14 15.53 29.42
C THR A 74 53.20 16.57 30.56
N LEU A 75 52.80 16.20 31.78
CA LEU A 75 52.88 17.09 32.96
C LEU A 75 54.15 16.90 33.79
N THR A 76 54.95 15.86 33.55
CA THR A 76 56.22 15.62 34.25
C THR A 76 57.46 16.20 33.55
N GLU A 77 57.32 16.82 32.37
CA GLU A 77 58.47 17.35 31.59
C GLU A 77 58.84 18.81 31.87
N LYS A 78 58.19 19.49 32.84
CA LYS A 78 58.65 20.81 33.32
C LYS A 78 58.75 20.82 34.84
N ILE A 79 59.87 20.33 35.34
CA ILE A 79 60.83 21.03 36.23
C ILE A 79 61.95 20.02 36.52
N ALA A 80 63.10 20.19 35.86
CA ALA A 80 64.38 19.80 36.43
C ALA A 80 64.96 21.05 37.12
N PRO A 81 65.60 20.91 38.29
CA PRO A 81 67.05 20.71 38.24
C PRO A 81 67.58 19.65 39.23
N THR A 82 68.43 18.79 38.68
CA THR A 82 69.68 18.21 39.24
C THR A 82 69.92 18.22 40.75
N SER A 83 70.16 17.05 41.34
CA SER A 83 71.46 16.64 41.91
C SER A 83 71.32 15.39 42.79
N ASP A 84 72.08 14.37 42.39
CA ASP A 84 72.85 13.39 43.15
C ASP A 84 72.35 12.70 44.44
N GLN A 85 72.67 11.39 44.43
CA GLN A 85 72.98 10.49 45.54
C GLN A 85 71.90 9.50 46.04
N ALA A 86 72.14 8.25 45.65
CA ALA A 86 72.39 7.11 46.54
C ALA A 86 71.22 6.23 47.07
N THR A 87 71.33 4.96 46.66
CA THR A 87 71.37 3.73 47.51
C THR A 87 70.10 2.91 47.87
N VAL A 88 70.10 1.67 47.32
CA VAL A 88 69.69 0.32 47.82
C VAL A 88 68.19 -0.09 47.91
N PRO A 89 67.86 -1.41 48.04
CA PRO A 89 67.53 -2.35 46.96
C PRO A 89 66.06 -2.83 47.01
N LYS A 90 65.61 -3.53 45.95
CA LYS A 90 64.84 -4.79 46.02
C LYS A 90 64.46 -5.19 44.62
N ASP A 91 64.90 -6.38 44.21
CA ASP A 91 64.33 -7.12 43.09
C ASP A 91 62.84 -7.35 43.36
N GLY A 92 62.02 -6.36 43.00
CA GLY A 92 60.65 -6.57 42.59
C GLY A 92 60.71 -6.83 41.10
N LEU A 93 60.60 -8.10 40.71
CA LEU A 93 60.32 -8.48 39.34
C LEU A 93 59.04 -7.75 38.90
N LYS A 94 59.20 -6.58 38.28
CA LYS A 94 58.13 -5.91 37.55
C LYS A 94 57.87 -6.80 36.34
N ILE A 95 57.02 -7.81 36.53
CA ILE A 95 56.40 -8.50 35.42
C ILE A 95 55.48 -7.45 34.79
N THR A 96 55.97 -6.79 33.76
CA THR A 96 55.11 -6.06 32.82
C THR A 96 54.31 -7.15 32.11
N LEU A 97 53.19 -7.55 32.72
CA LEU A 97 52.18 -8.37 32.05
C LEU A 97 51.64 -7.52 30.92
N THR A 98 52.20 -7.69 29.73
CA THR A 98 51.56 -7.22 28.51
C THR A 98 50.19 -7.88 28.48
N ALA A 99 49.14 -7.08 28.65
CA ALA A 99 47.78 -7.59 28.69
C ALA A 99 47.55 -8.44 27.42
N PRO A 100 47.02 -9.66 27.55
CA PRO A 100 46.69 -10.47 26.39
C PRO A 100 45.66 -9.70 25.56
N LYS A 101 45.81 -9.76 24.23
CA LYS A 101 44.99 -9.00 23.25
C LYS A 101 43.49 -9.18 23.44
N LEU A 102 43.07 -10.33 23.95
CA LEU A 102 41.67 -10.67 24.23
C LEU A 102 41.57 -11.21 25.65
N ASN A 103 40.84 -10.51 26.50
CA ASN A 103 40.53 -10.95 27.86
C ASN A 103 39.18 -10.38 28.29
N TYR A 104 38.57 -11.03 29.29
CA TYR A 104 37.31 -10.61 29.88
C TYR A 104 37.52 -10.04 31.29
N GLY A 105 38.53 -9.16 31.43
CA GLY A 105 38.92 -8.56 32.70
C GLY A 105 39.78 -9.47 33.59
N ILE A 106 39.89 -9.09 34.87
CA ILE A 106 40.76 -9.75 35.85
C ILE A 106 39.95 -10.77 36.68
N CYS A 107 40.57 -11.91 36.99
CA CYS A 107 40.06 -12.92 37.90
C CYS A 107 40.11 -12.43 39.34
N ASP A 108 38.96 -12.49 40.00
CA ASP A 108 38.79 -12.01 41.37
C ASP A 108 39.61 -12.82 42.39
N TRP A 109 39.95 -14.07 42.06
CA TRP A 109 40.63 -14.99 42.98
C TRP A 109 42.14 -15.00 42.76
N HIS A 110 42.57 -14.99 41.50
CA HIS A 110 43.98 -15.16 41.14
C HIS A 110 44.65 -13.87 40.65
N GLY A 111 43.90 -12.78 40.43
CA GLY A 111 44.44 -11.54 39.88
C GLY A 111 44.94 -11.64 38.43
N LEU A 112 44.70 -12.77 37.76
CA LEU A 112 45.11 -13.03 36.37
C LEU A 112 44.01 -12.70 35.37
N PHE A 113 44.36 -12.38 34.13
CA PHE A 113 43.39 -12.12 33.06
C PHE A 113 42.50 -13.33 32.77
N LYS A 114 41.19 -13.08 32.63
CA LYS A 114 40.17 -14.05 32.22
C LYS A 114 40.31 -14.30 30.71
N VAL A 115 41.04 -15.36 30.34
CA VAL A 115 41.37 -15.71 28.94
C VAL A 115 40.71 -17.01 28.45
N HIS A 116 39.96 -17.68 29.32
CA HIS A 116 39.17 -18.87 28.99
C HIS A 116 37.68 -18.63 29.29
N HIS A 117 36.82 -19.40 28.64
CA HIS A 117 35.40 -19.51 28.93
C HIS A 117 35.10 -20.95 29.33
N CYS A 118 34.45 -21.13 30.48
CA CYS A 118 33.97 -22.41 30.94
C CYS A 118 32.56 -22.63 30.38
N LEU A 119 32.41 -23.60 29.47
CA LEU A 119 31.11 -23.93 28.87
C LEU A 119 30.16 -24.59 29.88
N THR A 120 30.70 -25.31 30.86
CA THR A 120 29.90 -26.00 31.89
C THR A 120 29.18 -25.03 32.82
N HIS A 121 29.83 -23.92 33.16
CA HIS A 121 29.33 -22.93 34.12
C HIS A 121 28.93 -21.59 33.47
N ASP A 122 29.15 -21.46 32.16
CA ASP A 122 28.94 -20.24 31.36
C ASP A 122 29.60 -18.99 31.97
N ILE A 123 30.88 -19.10 32.36
CA ILE A 123 31.63 -17.99 32.96
C ILE A 123 33.03 -17.85 32.33
N PHE A 124 33.54 -16.62 32.33
CA PHE A 124 34.93 -16.34 31.93
C PHE A 124 35.88 -16.48 33.11
N ILE A 125 36.99 -17.19 32.90
CA ILE A 125 37.94 -17.58 33.94
C ILE A 125 39.37 -17.36 33.48
N CYS A 126 40.30 -17.17 34.43
CA CYS A 126 41.73 -17.13 34.12
C CYS A 126 42.29 -18.54 33.89
N SER A 127 43.51 -18.61 33.37
CA SER A 127 44.22 -19.88 33.15
C SER A 127 44.39 -20.70 34.44
N GLU A 128 44.62 -20.03 35.57
CA GLU A 128 44.77 -20.72 36.85
C GLU A 128 43.47 -21.37 37.30
N CYS A 129 42.34 -20.66 37.23
CA CYS A 129 41.01 -21.23 37.48
C CYS A 129 40.73 -22.43 36.58
N ALA A 130 41.11 -22.33 35.30
CA ALA A 130 40.90 -23.41 34.34
C ALA A 130 41.61 -24.71 34.75
N LEU A 131 42.83 -24.60 35.30
CA LEU A 131 43.67 -25.74 35.68
C LEU A 131 43.38 -26.28 37.10
N SER A 132 43.12 -25.40 38.07
CA SER A 132 43.00 -25.80 39.48
C SER A 132 41.58 -26.20 39.86
N TYR A 133 40.57 -25.38 39.52
CA TYR A 133 39.19 -25.61 39.97
C TYR A 133 38.32 -26.28 38.91
N HIS A 134 38.52 -25.91 37.64
CA HIS A 134 37.66 -26.36 36.55
C HIS A 134 38.13 -27.67 35.92
N PHE A 135 39.45 -27.91 35.83
CA PHE A 135 39.98 -29.18 35.35
C PHE A 135 39.65 -30.33 36.31
N GLU A 136 39.88 -30.14 37.61
CA GLU A 136 39.50 -31.12 38.64
C GLU A 136 37.98 -31.35 38.67
N GLY A 137 37.20 -30.31 38.40
CA GLY A 137 35.74 -30.38 38.25
C GLY A 137 35.24 -30.96 36.91
N ASN A 138 36.11 -31.51 36.05
CA ASN A 138 35.77 -32.02 34.72
C ASN A 138 35.01 -31.02 33.83
N CYS A 139 35.29 -29.73 33.98
CA CYS A 139 34.64 -28.68 33.21
C CYS A 139 35.24 -28.53 31.82
N SER A 140 34.40 -28.27 30.82
CA SER A 140 34.88 -27.93 29.48
C SER A 140 35.26 -26.45 29.42
N CYS A 141 36.56 -26.18 29.34
CA CYS A 141 37.10 -24.82 29.25
C CYS A 141 37.78 -24.62 27.89
N VAL A 142 37.42 -23.55 27.22
CA VAL A 142 37.91 -23.20 25.89
C VAL A 142 38.52 -21.81 25.90
N PRO A 143 39.57 -21.55 25.09
CA PRO A 143 40.12 -20.20 24.95
C PRO A 143 39.06 -19.21 24.48
N ILE A 144 39.09 -17.99 25.02
CA ILE A 144 38.12 -16.94 24.69
C ILE A 144 38.10 -16.62 23.18
N GLU A 145 39.27 -16.65 22.54
CA GLU A 145 39.40 -16.41 21.09
C GLU A 145 38.57 -17.40 20.27
N LYS A 146 38.58 -18.68 20.66
CA LYS A 146 37.78 -19.70 19.98
C LYS A 146 36.29 -19.42 20.15
N VAL A 147 35.82 -19.13 21.36
CA VAL A 147 34.39 -18.85 21.62
C VAL A 147 33.91 -17.62 20.85
N LEU A 148 34.73 -16.58 20.79
CA LEU A 148 34.39 -15.36 20.05
C LEU A 148 34.36 -15.61 18.54
N ASN A 149 35.31 -16.38 18.01
CA ASN A 149 35.33 -16.75 16.59
C ASN A 149 34.14 -17.64 16.22
N ASP A 150 33.81 -18.63 17.04
CA ASP A 150 32.66 -19.52 16.85
C ASP A 150 31.36 -18.69 16.86
N ARG A 151 31.17 -17.83 17.87
CA ARG A 151 30.00 -16.93 17.95
C ARG A 151 29.91 -15.96 16.76
N LYS A 152 31.05 -15.43 16.30
CA LYS A 152 31.12 -14.56 15.13
C LYS A 152 30.68 -15.33 13.88
N SER A 153 31.17 -16.55 13.70
CA SER A 153 30.79 -17.44 12.60
C SER A 153 29.28 -17.73 12.62
N ASP A 154 28.75 -18.12 13.78
CA ASP A 154 27.32 -18.41 13.96
C ASP A 154 26.45 -17.19 13.64
N LEU A 155 26.85 -16.00 14.11
CA LEU A 155 26.15 -14.75 13.81
C LEU A 155 26.23 -14.41 12.33
N SER A 156 27.39 -14.58 11.69
CA SER A 156 27.54 -14.37 10.24
C SER A 156 26.59 -15.28 9.47
N MET A 157 26.57 -16.58 9.78
CA MET A 157 25.68 -17.54 9.12
C MET A 157 24.20 -17.18 9.30
N LYS A 158 23.79 -16.72 10.49
CA LYS A 158 22.41 -16.26 10.73
C LYS A 158 22.07 -15.01 9.92
N ILE A 159 23.00 -14.05 9.84
CA ILE A 159 22.83 -12.84 9.02
C ILE A 159 22.69 -13.25 7.55
N ASP A 160 23.57 -14.12 7.05
CA ASP A 160 23.53 -14.57 5.65
C ASP A 160 22.23 -15.31 5.32
N SER A 161 21.77 -16.18 6.23
CA SER A 161 20.47 -16.85 6.11
C SER A 161 19.32 -15.84 6.03
N HIS A 162 19.24 -14.90 6.96
CA HIS A 162 18.18 -13.87 6.96
C HIS A 162 18.26 -12.98 5.72
N MET A 163 19.47 -12.64 5.25
CA MET A 163 19.66 -11.87 4.03
C MET A 163 19.16 -12.63 2.80
N SER A 164 19.39 -13.95 2.73
CA SER A 164 18.85 -14.80 1.66
C SER A 164 17.32 -14.84 1.69
N ASP A 165 16.72 -14.98 2.88
CA ASP A 165 15.26 -15.01 3.04
C ASP A 165 14.62 -13.67 2.63
N LEU A 166 15.26 -12.55 3.01
CA LEU A 166 14.84 -11.21 2.61
C LEU A 166 14.97 -11.00 1.10
N GLN A 167 16.06 -11.48 0.48
CA GLN A 167 16.23 -11.41 -0.97
C GLN A 167 15.16 -12.18 -1.72
N GLU A 168 14.82 -13.39 -1.28
CA GLU A 168 13.75 -14.17 -1.88
C GLU A 168 12.38 -13.50 -1.71
N THR A 169 12.11 -12.93 -0.53
CA THR A 169 10.89 -12.15 -0.29
C THR A 169 10.81 -10.94 -1.21
N CYS A 170 11.90 -10.17 -1.37
CA CYS A 170 11.97 -9.05 -2.31
C CYS A 170 11.69 -9.49 -3.75
N ARG A 171 12.25 -10.64 -4.17
CA ARG A 171 12.01 -11.21 -5.50
C ARG A 171 10.54 -11.54 -5.73
N GLN A 172 9.87 -12.13 -4.73
CA GLN A 172 8.43 -12.45 -4.82
C GLN A 172 7.55 -11.20 -4.88
N VAL A 173 7.91 -10.14 -4.14
CA VAL A 173 7.21 -8.85 -4.20
C VAL A 173 7.38 -8.21 -5.58
N GLN A 174 8.59 -8.22 -6.15
CA GLN A 174 8.84 -7.68 -7.50
C GLN A 174 8.07 -8.43 -8.59
N GLU A 175 7.99 -9.76 -8.48
CA GLU A 175 7.20 -10.55 -9.42
C GLU A 175 5.69 -10.25 -9.30
N SER A 176 5.20 -10.09 -8.07
CA SER A 176 3.81 -9.70 -7.83
C SER A 176 3.49 -8.31 -8.40
N ASP A 177 4.40 -7.35 -8.22
CA ASP A 177 4.28 -5.99 -8.76
C ASP A 177 4.18 -6.00 -10.29
N ARG A 178 5.04 -6.77 -10.96
CA ARG A 178 4.99 -6.98 -12.41
C ARG A 178 3.66 -7.62 -12.86
N GLN A 179 3.12 -8.56 -12.10
CA GLN A 179 1.80 -9.14 -12.40
C GLN A 179 0.68 -8.10 -12.27
N PHE A 180 0.72 -7.25 -11.23
CA PHE A 180 -0.24 -6.17 -11.08
C PHE A 180 -0.18 -5.17 -12.23
N GLU A 181 1.02 -4.76 -12.68
CA GLU A 181 1.16 -3.91 -13.87
C GLU A 181 0.54 -4.55 -15.11
N TRP A 182 0.76 -5.86 -15.32
CA TRP A 182 0.16 -6.58 -16.44
C TRP A 182 -1.38 -6.57 -16.38
N TYR A 183 -1.98 -6.85 -15.22
CA TYR A 183 -3.43 -6.77 -15.04
C TYR A 183 -3.96 -5.35 -15.24
N PHE A 184 -3.26 -4.34 -14.73
CA PHE A 184 -3.63 -2.94 -14.88
C PHE A 184 -3.69 -2.53 -16.36
N ASN A 185 -2.70 -2.94 -17.15
CA ASN A 185 -2.69 -2.67 -18.59
C ASN A 185 -3.87 -3.32 -19.32
N ILE A 186 -4.22 -4.57 -18.97
CA ILE A 186 -5.38 -5.25 -19.54
C ILE A 186 -6.67 -4.51 -19.19
N LEU A 187 -6.83 -4.09 -17.93
CA LEU A 187 -8.00 -3.33 -17.49
C LEU A 187 -8.14 -2.04 -18.30
N ASN A 188 -7.07 -1.26 -18.44
CA ASN A 188 -7.07 -0.02 -19.24
C ASN A 188 -7.43 -0.27 -20.71
N GLU A 189 -6.88 -1.32 -21.34
CA GLU A 189 -7.25 -1.67 -22.72
C GLU A 189 -8.73 -2.05 -22.85
N THR A 190 -9.28 -2.76 -21.86
CA THR A 190 -10.69 -3.14 -21.88
C THR A 190 -11.62 -1.96 -21.61
N GLU A 191 -11.22 -1.05 -20.72
CA GLU A 191 -11.93 0.20 -20.46
C GLU A 191 -12.04 1.04 -21.75
N LEU A 192 -10.92 1.23 -22.46
CA LEU A 192 -10.90 1.95 -23.72
C LEU A 192 -11.81 1.30 -24.79
N LYS A 193 -11.86 -0.03 -24.86
CA LYS A 193 -12.76 -0.76 -25.77
C LYS A 193 -14.24 -0.52 -25.41
N ILE A 194 -14.56 -0.46 -24.12
CA ILE A 194 -15.91 -0.18 -23.64
C ILE A 194 -16.31 1.26 -23.96
N GLU A 195 -15.44 2.23 -23.69
CA GLU A 195 -15.67 3.65 -24.01
C GLU A 195 -15.96 3.86 -25.49
N ASN A 196 -15.12 3.32 -26.38
CA ASN A 196 -15.34 3.38 -27.83
C ASN A 196 -16.69 2.76 -28.23
N LYS A 197 -17.11 1.67 -27.58
CA LYS A 197 -18.41 1.04 -27.86
C LYS A 197 -19.57 1.89 -27.37
N ILE A 198 -19.43 2.58 -26.24
CA ILE A 198 -20.43 3.53 -25.72
C ILE A 198 -20.59 4.68 -26.71
N GLU A 199 -19.49 5.25 -27.22
CA GLU A 199 -19.54 6.35 -28.20
C GLU A 199 -20.26 5.94 -29.49
N ASN A 200 -19.96 4.75 -30.01
CA ASN A 200 -20.64 4.19 -31.18
C ASN A 200 -22.15 4.02 -30.94
N LEU A 201 -22.53 3.43 -29.80
CA LEU A 201 -23.95 3.27 -29.45
C LEU A 201 -24.67 4.62 -29.27
N GLN A 202 -23.99 5.64 -28.73
CA GLN A 202 -24.56 6.98 -28.64
C GLN A 202 -24.80 7.61 -30.02
N SER A 203 -23.90 7.37 -30.98
CA SER A 203 -24.07 7.78 -32.38
C SER A 203 -25.27 7.09 -33.04
N ASP A 204 -25.41 5.78 -32.83
CA ASP A 204 -26.53 4.99 -33.35
C ASP A 204 -27.87 5.47 -32.77
N VAL A 205 -27.92 5.75 -31.46
CA VAL A 205 -29.11 6.30 -30.80
C VAL A 205 -29.48 7.67 -31.38
N LYS A 206 -28.51 8.54 -31.71
CA LYS A 206 -28.79 9.82 -32.38
C LYS A 206 -29.40 9.60 -33.76
N THR A 207 -28.86 8.66 -34.53
CA THR A 207 -29.36 8.28 -35.86
C THR A 207 -30.79 7.76 -35.79
N ILE A 208 -31.08 6.84 -34.87
CA ILE A 208 -32.42 6.28 -34.65
C ILE A 208 -33.41 7.38 -34.25
N LYS A 209 -33.03 8.29 -33.34
CA LYS A 209 -33.89 9.44 -32.97
C LYS A 209 -34.24 10.31 -34.17
N GLN A 210 -33.29 10.54 -35.08
CA GLN A 210 -33.55 11.29 -36.31
C GLN A 210 -34.51 10.54 -37.24
N GLN A 211 -34.32 9.23 -37.42
CA GLN A 211 -35.22 8.38 -38.20
C GLN A 211 -36.64 8.34 -37.61
N MET A 212 -36.78 8.24 -36.29
CA MET A 212 -38.07 8.29 -35.61
C MET A 212 -38.81 9.61 -35.88
N LYS A 213 -38.10 10.75 -35.87
CA LYS A 213 -38.68 12.07 -36.20
C LYS A 213 -39.19 12.11 -37.64
N ILE A 214 -38.45 11.53 -38.58
CA ILE A 214 -38.89 11.40 -39.97
C ILE A 214 -40.15 10.55 -40.06
N HIS A 215 -40.18 9.40 -39.40
CA HIS A 215 -41.33 8.50 -39.39
C HIS A 215 -42.58 9.16 -38.77
N GLN A 216 -42.42 9.92 -37.68
CA GLN A 216 -43.51 10.70 -37.07
C GLN A 216 -44.09 11.73 -38.05
N ASN A 217 -43.24 12.44 -38.80
CA ASN A 217 -43.66 13.39 -39.83
C ASN A 217 -44.38 12.70 -41.01
N LEU A 218 -43.92 11.53 -41.43
CA LEU A 218 -44.59 10.76 -42.47
C LEU A 218 -45.95 10.23 -42.00
N SER A 219 -46.02 9.73 -40.77
CA SER A 219 -47.27 9.27 -40.16
C SER A 219 -48.31 10.40 -40.07
N SER A 220 -47.90 11.61 -39.70
CA SER A 220 -48.81 12.76 -39.65
C SER A 220 -49.28 13.19 -41.04
N LYS A 221 -48.41 13.17 -42.06
CA LYS A 221 -48.79 13.39 -43.46
C LYS A 221 -49.78 12.34 -43.96
N TYR A 222 -49.53 11.06 -43.68
CA TYR A 222 -50.42 9.97 -44.08
C TYR A 222 -51.81 10.12 -43.46
N LYS A 223 -51.90 10.44 -42.16
CA LYS A 223 -53.19 10.71 -41.49
C LYS A 223 -53.99 11.84 -42.17
N LYS A 224 -53.33 12.92 -42.59
CA LYS A 224 -53.98 14.01 -43.34
C LYS A 224 -54.49 13.52 -44.69
N LEU A 225 -53.66 12.78 -45.44
CA LEU A 225 -54.03 12.25 -46.75
C LEU A 225 -55.24 11.30 -46.66
N VAL A 226 -55.29 10.45 -45.62
CA VAL A 226 -56.43 9.56 -45.35
C VAL A 226 -57.70 10.38 -45.10
N SER A 227 -57.64 11.40 -44.24
CA SER A 227 -58.79 12.30 -44.00
C SER A 227 -59.28 12.97 -45.28
N GLU A 228 -58.37 13.51 -46.10
CA GLU A 228 -58.72 14.12 -47.40
C GLU A 228 -59.33 13.11 -48.38
N TYR A 229 -58.88 11.85 -48.35
CA TYR A 229 -59.45 10.78 -49.17
C TYR A 229 -60.87 10.43 -48.72
N GLU A 230 -61.10 10.30 -47.41
CA GLU A 230 -62.43 10.06 -46.85
C GLU A 230 -63.40 11.19 -47.19
N ASP A 231 -62.97 12.44 -47.11
CA ASP A 231 -63.79 13.59 -47.49
C ASP A 231 -64.12 13.60 -48.99
N ARG A 232 -63.14 13.26 -49.86
CA ARG A 232 -63.39 13.09 -51.30
C ARG A 232 -64.35 11.94 -51.59
N GLN A 233 -64.29 10.84 -50.84
CA GLN A 233 -65.26 9.75 -50.98
C GLN A 233 -66.67 10.20 -50.62
N LYS A 234 -66.84 10.95 -49.52
CA LYS A 234 -68.15 11.53 -49.15
C LYS A 234 -68.67 12.48 -50.22
N GLN A 235 -67.83 13.35 -50.77
CA GLN A 235 -68.19 14.24 -51.88
C GLN A 235 -68.61 13.46 -53.13
N THR A 236 -67.85 12.43 -53.49
CA THR A 236 -68.17 11.55 -54.63
C THR A 236 -69.52 10.86 -54.43
N GLN A 237 -69.78 10.34 -53.22
CA GLN A 237 -71.05 9.70 -52.90
C GLN A 237 -72.22 10.69 -52.96
N HIS A 238 -72.02 11.92 -52.48
CA HIS A 238 -73.01 12.98 -52.60
C HIS A 238 -73.34 13.30 -54.07
N ILE A 239 -72.32 13.49 -54.91
CA ILE A 239 -72.49 13.72 -56.35
C ILE A 239 -73.23 12.54 -57.00
N LYS A 240 -72.88 11.29 -56.65
CA LYS A 240 -73.56 10.10 -57.16
C LYS A 240 -75.06 10.10 -56.82
N ASN A 241 -75.41 10.45 -55.59
CA ASN A 241 -76.81 10.58 -55.16
C ASN A 241 -77.55 11.70 -55.93
N GLN A 242 -76.88 12.82 -56.19
CA GLN A 242 -77.44 13.92 -57.00
C GLN A 242 -77.69 13.50 -58.46
N ILE A 243 -76.72 12.84 -59.10
CA ILE A 243 -76.87 12.32 -60.47
C ILE A 243 -78.04 11.34 -60.55
N GLN A 244 -78.16 10.43 -59.57
CA GLN A 244 -79.27 9.48 -59.54
C GLN A 244 -80.63 10.17 -59.41
N SER A 245 -80.71 11.25 -58.61
CA SER A 245 -81.92 12.07 -58.52
C SER A 245 -82.24 12.76 -59.84
N ILE A 246 -81.24 13.29 -60.55
CA ILE A 246 -81.43 13.89 -61.88
C ILE A 246 -81.92 12.86 -62.90
N SER A 247 -81.37 11.64 -62.89
CA SER A 247 -81.82 10.54 -63.76
C SER A 247 -83.30 10.22 -63.56
N THR A 248 -83.76 10.16 -62.30
CA THR A 248 -85.19 9.94 -62.00
C THR A 248 -86.07 11.10 -62.49
N PHE A 249 -85.58 12.35 -62.43
CA PHE A 249 -86.30 13.49 -63.01
C PHE A 249 -86.39 13.41 -64.53
N GLN A 250 -85.34 12.96 -65.22
CA GLN A 250 -85.36 12.76 -66.67
C GLN A 250 -86.33 11.65 -67.09
N GLU A 251 -86.42 10.56 -66.32
CA GLU A 251 -87.42 9.50 -66.54
C GLU A 251 -88.85 10.05 -66.43
N LEU A 252 -89.14 10.83 -65.38
CA LEU A 252 -90.43 11.51 -65.22
C LEU A 252 -90.73 12.50 -66.36
N ASP A 253 -89.74 13.28 -66.81
CA ASP A 253 -89.93 14.22 -67.92
C ASP A 253 -90.26 13.48 -69.23
N ASN A 254 -89.58 12.36 -69.49
CA ASN A 254 -89.90 11.49 -70.62
C ASN A 254 -91.33 10.91 -70.53
N GLU A 255 -91.77 10.50 -69.34
CA GLU A 255 -93.15 10.04 -69.13
C GLU A 255 -94.18 11.16 -69.38
N VAL A 256 -93.91 12.38 -68.91
CA VAL A 256 -94.76 13.55 -69.16
C VAL A 256 -94.82 13.90 -70.64
N GLN A 257 -93.68 13.87 -71.35
CA GLN A 257 -93.65 14.10 -72.80
C GLN A 257 -94.47 13.04 -73.55
N LEU A 258 -94.41 11.78 -73.14
CA LEU A 258 -95.23 10.69 -73.70
C LEU A 258 -96.73 10.91 -73.42
N MET A 259 -97.10 11.32 -72.20
CA MET A 259 -98.48 11.68 -71.89
C MET A 259 -98.98 12.84 -72.76
N ASN A 260 -98.19 13.91 -72.92
CA ASN A 260 -98.56 15.04 -73.76
C ASN A 260 -98.71 14.65 -75.25
N SER A 261 -97.87 13.73 -75.75
CA SER A 261 -98.02 13.24 -77.14
C SER A 261 -99.29 12.42 -77.31
N THR A 262 -99.61 11.54 -76.36
CA THR A 262 -100.84 10.74 -76.40
C THR A 262 -102.10 11.59 -76.23
N GLU A 263 -102.04 12.67 -75.43
CA GLU A 263 -103.13 13.63 -75.32
C GLU A 263 -103.34 14.41 -76.62
N CYS A 264 -102.26 14.82 -77.28
CA CYS A 264 -102.32 15.46 -78.61
C CYS A 264 -102.97 14.53 -79.65
N GLU A 265 -102.56 13.25 -79.70
CA GLU A 265 -103.20 12.25 -80.55
C GLU A 265 -104.69 12.05 -80.22
N ALA A 266 -105.06 12.05 -78.94
CA ALA A 266 -106.45 11.93 -78.51
C ALA A 266 -107.28 13.16 -78.93
N GLN A 267 -106.71 14.37 -78.82
CA GLN A 267 -107.33 15.61 -79.28
C GLN A 267 -107.52 15.61 -80.80
N ASP A 268 -106.53 15.16 -81.58
CA ASP A 268 -106.64 15.04 -83.03
C ASP A 268 -107.69 14.00 -83.45
N ARG A 269 -107.78 12.86 -82.76
CA ARG A 269 -108.87 11.88 -82.97
C ARG A 269 -110.24 12.47 -82.65
N ASN A 270 -110.38 13.18 -81.53
CA ASN A 270 -111.63 13.84 -81.16
C ASN A 270 -112.02 14.91 -82.18
N LYS A 271 -111.05 15.67 -82.70
CA LYS A 271 -111.27 16.65 -83.76
C LYS A 271 -111.74 15.98 -85.06
N GLN A 272 -111.11 14.88 -85.48
CA GLN A 272 -111.59 14.07 -86.61
C GLN A 272 -113.02 13.59 -86.41
N VAL A 273 -113.37 13.08 -85.23
CA VAL A 273 -114.74 12.63 -84.93
C VAL A 273 -115.75 13.79 -85.01
N ILE A 274 -115.41 14.96 -84.45
CA ILE A 274 -116.25 16.16 -84.52
C ILE A 274 -116.43 16.63 -85.97
N ASP A 275 -115.36 16.63 -86.77
CA ASP A 275 -115.42 17.04 -88.18
C ASP A 275 -116.24 16.03 -89.01
N THR A 276 -116.19 14.73 -88.67
CA THR A 276 -117.03 13.69 -89.28
C THR A 276 -118.51 13.86 -88.93
N LEU A 277 -118.82 14.24 -87.69
CA LEU A 277 -120.20 14.50 -87.23
C LEU A 277 -120.81 15.77 -87.84
N LYS A 278 -119.99 16.75 -88.24
CA LYS A 278 -120.45 17.98 -88.92
C LYS A 278 -120.77 17.80 -90.41
N GLN A 279 -120.43 16.65 -91.00
CA GLN A 279 -120.71 16.31 -92.40
C GLN A 279 -121.98 15.46 -92.59
N GLN A 280 -122.68 15.13 -91.50
CA GLN A 280 -124.01 14.51 -91.48
C GLN A 280 -125.09 15.58 -91.23
#